data_AF-A0A0M5IT72-F1
#
_entry.id   AF-A0A0M5IT72-F1
#
_cell.length_a   1.000
_cell.length_b   1.000
_cell.length_c   1.000
_cell.angle_alpha   90.00
_cell.angle_beta   90.00
_cell.angle_gamma   90.00
#
_symmetry.space_group_name_H-M   'P 1'
#
loop_
_entity.id
_entity.type
_entity.pdbx_description
1 polymer ?
#
loop_
_entity_poly.entity_id
_entity_poly.type
_entity_poly.pdbx_seq_one_letter_code
_entity_poly.pdbx_strand_id
1 'polypeptide(L)'
;MTPAELSRTVRHAVCRAVEDGALRVDAPRDVKVERPRPGGRGDYATGIALRLARQAGRPAVEVAAELGHRIAAAPGIAAVDITGPGFLNITLEPDTQQGLVRDVLERGEKYGWTDLTGAVEEITYRADVRAAVIADTLRRIRLSQGTPSRTLCEGAADPGWAGLGVRIEAEHAHGRPRTDVAPVPAADDAATLLRRLGVDATRWGLLAAAAHDRPLTDHPTAHESTAHEPPTHRPPTGPSPADASPTGPSAAPTPARPADRRSATTHPRATAHTPHPLLLHHERNPLFRVRYAHARARALSRNAAQLGFAGSPDEHVDAPALTAAVGGHPAVLADAARLGAPDRLARHLEVTADALLSFQSSAQHSVLPVGDEKPSAAHRSRLALAEAAGTVLAGGLSLLGISAPDHL
;
A
#
# COMPACT_ATOMS: atom_id res chain seq x y z
N MET A 1 -16.83 0.37 -14.05
CA MET A 1 -15.81 1.43 -14.24
C MET A 1 -15.66 2.19 -12.93
N THR A 2 -14.46 2.20 -12.37
CA THR A 2 -14.10 2.93 -11.14
C THR A 2 -13.82 4.41 -11.43
N PRO A 3 -13.80 5.30 -10.41
CA PRO A 3 -13.39 6.70 -10.60
C PRO A 3 -12.00 6.85 -11.21
N ALA A 4 -11.04 6.00 -10.82
CA ALA A 4 -9.67 6.04 -11.32
C ALA A 4 -9.55 5.55 -12.77
N GLU A 5 -10.37 4.56 -13.16
CA GLU A 5 -10.53 4.16 -14.57
C GLU A 5 -11.18 5.27 -15.38
N LEU A 6 -12.27 5.88 -14.88
CA LEU A 6 -12.95 6.96 -15.56
C LEU A 6 -12.03 8.18 -15.75
N SER A 7 -11.26 8.56 -14.72
CA SER A 7 -10.20 9.57 -14.85
C SER A 7 -9.16 9.23 -15.93
N ARG A 8 -8.75 7.94 -16.03
CA ARG A 8 -7.85 7.47 -17.11
C ARG A 8 -8.53 7.51 -18.47
N THR A 9 -9.78 7.10 -18.59
CA THR A 9 -10.59 7.15 -19.83
C THR A 9 -10.74 8.59 -20.33
N VAL A 10 -11.13 9.53 -19.46
CA VAL A 10 -11.24 10.95 -19.83
C VAL A 10 -9.88 11.53 -20.20
N ARG A 11 -8.79 11.19 -19.49
CA ARG A 11 -7.43 11.59 -19.88
C ARG A 11 -7.05 11.03 -21.25
N HIS A 12 -7.35 9.77 -21.52
CA HIS A 12 -7.06 9.12 -22.81
C HIS A 12 -7.86 9.78 -23.95
N ALA A 13 -9.13 10.15 -23.72
CA ALA A 13 -9.94 10.90 -24.66
C ALA A 13 -9.32 12.28 -24.99
N VAL A 14 -8.75 12.98 -23.99
CA VAL A 14 -8.01 14.23 -24.20
C VAL A 14 -6.72 13.98 -25.00
N CYS A 15 -5.90 12.98 -24.64
CA CYS A 15 -4.69 12.65 -25.38
C CYS A 15 -5.00 12.36 -26.85
N ARG A 16 -6.00 11.51 -27.13
CA ARG A 16 -6.47 11.20 -28.49
C ARG A 16 -6.88 12.44 -29.28
N ALA A 17 -7.61 13.37 -28.64
CA ALA A 17 -8.02 14.62 -29.26
C ALA A 17 -6.86 15.59 -29.56
N VAL A 18 -5.72 15.44 -28.88
CA VAL A 18 -4.48 16.17 -29.20
C VAL A 18 -3.69 15.45 -30.30
N GLU A 19 -3.61 14.12 -30.23
CA GLU A 19 -2.91 13.26 -31.21
C GLU A 19 -3.48 13.37 -32.64
N ASP A 20 -4.82 13.45 -32.77
CA ASP A 20 -5.49 13.66 -34.07
C ASP A 20 -5.75 15.14 -34.42
N GLY A 21 -5.30 16.06 -33.57
CA GLY A 21 -5.34 17.50 -33.83
C GLY A 21 -6.71 18.19 -33.64
N ALA A 22 -7.73 17.48 -33.15
CA ALA A 22 -9.05 18.06 -32.86
C ALA A 22 -9.04 19.12 -31.73
N LEU A 23 -8.08 19.03 -30.80
CA LEU A 23 -7.80 20.00 -29.75
C LEU A 23 -6.32 20.37 -29.71
N ARG A 24 -6.03 21.68 -29.70
CA ARG A 24 -4.68 22.22 -29.53
C ARG A 24 -4.45 22.62 -28.07
N VAL A 25 -4.20 21.63 -27.21
CA VAL A 25 -4.00 21.81 -25.77
C VAL A 25 -2.88 20.92 -25.24
N ASP A 26 -2.27 21.30 -24.13
CA ASP A 26 -1.38 20.39 -23.41
C ASP A 26 -2.20 19.32 -22.69
N ALA A 27 -1.87 18.05 -22.93
CA ALA A 27 -2.56 16.95 -22.27
C ALA A 27 -2.32 17.00 -20.74
N PRO A 28 -3.38 17.07 -19.91
CA PRO A 28 -3.23 17.18 -18.47
C PRO A 28 -2.60 15.90 -17.90
N ARG A 29 -1.73 16.06 -16.90
CA ARG A 29 -1.18 14.93 -16.15
C ARG A 29 -2.28 14.15 -15.44
N ASP A 30 -3.18 14.85 -14.78
CA ASP A 30 -4.32 14.28 -14.04
C ASP A 30 -5.67 14.91 -14.41
N VAL A 31 -6.68 14.04 -14.52
CA VAL A 31 -8.08 14.43 -14.67
C VAL A 31 -8.84 14.03 -13.41
N LYS A 32 -9.59 14.98 -12.84
CA LYS A 32 -10.47 14.72 -11.70
C LYS A 32 -11.89 14.45 -12.18
N VAL A 33 -12.51 13.41 -11.63
CA VAL A 33 -13.94 13.12 -11.73
C VAL A 33 -14.51 13.15 -10.31
N GLU A 34 -15.73 13.67 -10.16
CA GLU A 34 -16.41 13.84 -8.87
C GLU A 34 -17.85 13.34 -8.99
N ARG A 35 -18.55 13.04 -7.87
CA ARG A 35 -20.01 12.85 -7.93
C ARG A 35 -20.67 14.18 -8.36
N PRO A 36 -21.73 14.17 -9.19
CA PRO A 36 -22.43 15.40 -9.57
C PRO A 36 -22.93 16.18 -8.34
N ARG A 37 -23.03 17.50 -8.47
CA ARG A 37 -23.63 18.35 -7.43
C ARG A 37 -25.12 17.99 -7.24
N PRO A 38 -25.73 18.29 -6.08
CA PRO A 38 -27.17 18.07 -5.87
C PRO A 38 -28.00 18.67 -7.02
N GLY A 39 -28.83 17.84 -7.67
CA GLY A 39 -29.60 18.19 -8.88
C GLY A 39 -28.89 17.91 -10.22
N GLY A 40 -27.65 17.41 -10.21
CA GLY A 40 -26.94 16.90 -11.39
C GLY A 40 -27.49 15.56 -11.89
N ARG A 41 -27.10 15.18 -13.11
CA ARG A 41 -27.43 13.89 -13.75
C ARG A 41 -26.18 13.01 -13.86
N GLY A 42 -26.36 11.71 -14.10
CA GLY A 42 -25.27 10.73 -14.21
C GLY A 42 -24.63 10.34 -12.87
N ASP A 43 -23.64 9.44 -12.92
CA ASP A 43 -22.93 8.91 -11.77
C ASP A 43 -21.72 9.77 -11.38
N TYR A 44 -21.08 10.37 -12.39
CA TYR A 44 -19.88 11.20 -12.24
C TYR A 44 -19.98 12.46 -13.10
N ALA A 45 -19.25 13.50 -12.71
CA ALA A 45 -19.09 14.72 -13.49
C ALA A 45 -17.62 15.14 -13.57
N THR A 46 -17.25 15.83 -14.65
CA THR A 46 -15.95 16.48 -14.78
C THR A 46 -16.04 17.82 -15.51
N GLY A 47 -15.33 18.82 -14.97
CA GLY A 47 -15.17 20.15 -15.55
C GLY A 47 -13.94 20.27 -16.46
N ILE A 48 -13.44 19.17 -17.02
CA ILE A 48 -12.20 19.19 -17.83
C ILE A 48 -12.28 20.15 -19.02
N ALA A 49 -13.41 20.19 -19.73
CA ALA A 49 -13.60 21.05 -20.89
C ALA A 49 -13.48 22.55 -20.55
N LEU A 50 -13.99 22.98 -19.38
CA LEU A 50 -13.85 24.35 -18.88
C LEU A 50 -12.38 24.74 -18.67
N ARG A 51 -11.53 23.81 -18.21
CA ARG A 51 -10.09 24.05 -18.01
C ARG A 51 -9.35 24.15 -19.34
N LEU A 52 -9.73 23.34 -20.32
CA LEU A 52 -9.06 23.25 -21.62
C LEU A 52 -9.52 24.33 -22.62
N ALA A 53 -10.75 24.84 -22.50
CA ALA A 53 -11.36 25.82 -23.41
C ALA A 53 -10.47 27.03 -23.73
N ARG A 54 -9.89 27.66 -22.70
CA ARG A 54 -9.01 28.83 -22.85
C ARG A 54 -7.77 28.51 -23.68
N GLN A 55 -7.19 27.32 -23.51
CA GLN A 55 -6.00 26.91 -24.25
C GLN A 55 -6.34 26.47 -25.68
N ALA A 56 -7.47 25.78 -25.86
CA ALA A 56 -7.96 25.35 -27.17
C ALA A 56 -8.39 26.53 -28.06
N GLY A 57 -8.62 27.72 -27.50
CA GLY A 57 -9.18 28.87 -28.21
C GLY A 57 -10.64 28.67 -28.62
N ARG A 58 -11.37 27.77 -27.94
CA ARG A 58 -12.74 27.33 -28.31
C ARG A 58 -13.70 27.49 -27.14
N PRO A 59 -15.01 27.71 -27.38
CA PRO A 59 -16.04 27.66 -26.35
C PRO A 59 -16.00 26.32 -25.58
N ALA A 60 -16.17 26.37 -24.26
CA ALA A 60 -16.09 25.19 -23.42
C ALA A 60 -17.14 24.12 -23.74
N VAL A 61 -18.31 24.52 -24.26
CA VAL A 61 -19.35 23.62 -24.74
C VAL A 61 -18.91 22.83 -25.98
N GLU A 62 -18.13 23.43 -26.89
CA GLU A 62 -17.58 22.70 -28.04
C GLU A 62 -16.49 21.71 -27.63
N VAL A 63 -15.60 22.12 -26.70
CA VAL A 63 -14.58 21.21 -26.14
C VAL A 63 -15.24 20.07 -25.37
N ALA A 64 -16.38 20.34 -24.70
CA ALA A 64 -17.19 19.30 -24.08
C ALA A 64 -17.83 18.37 -25.14
N ALA A 65 -18.32 18.89 -26.27
CA ALA A 65 -18.87 18.05 -27.34
C ALA A 65 -17.81 17.10 -27.94
N GLU A 66 -16.63 17.63 -28.25
CA GLU A 66 -15.49 16.87 -28.79
C GLU A 66 -15.06 15.74 -27.84
N LEU A 67 -14.84 16.07 -26.56
CA LEU A 67 -14.45 15.08 -25.55
C LEU A 67 -15.59 14.12 -25.22
N GLY A 68 -16.83 14.62 -25.17
CA GLY A 68 -18.02 13.84 -24.82
C GLY A 68 -18.27 12.69 -25.80
N HIS A 69 -18.14 12.94 -27.10
CA HIS A 69 -18.25 11.88 -28.12
C HIS A 69 -17.20 10.77 -27.92
N ARG A 70 -15.95 11.16 -27.65
CA ARG A 70 -14.83 10.21 -27.41
C ARG A 70 -14.97 9.44 -26.11
N ILE A 71 -15.50 10.07 -25.07
CA ILE A 71 -15.76 9.44 -23.77
C ILE A 71 -16.95 8.48 -23.87
N ALA A 72 -18.03 8.86 -24.56
CA ALA A 72 -19.20 8.00 -24.76
C ALA A 72 -18.90 6.75 -25.61
N ALA A 73 -17.84 6.76 -26.42
CA ALA A 73 -17.37 5.59 -27.16
C ALA A 73 -16.50 4.62 -26.33
N ALA A 74 -16.23 4.92 -25.05
CA ALA A 74 -15.42 4.05 -24.20
C ALA A 74 -16.29 2.98 -23.50
N PRO A 75 -15.81 1.73 -23.39
CA PRO A 75 -16.55 0.65 -22.74
C PRO A 75 -16.82 0.96 -21.26
N GLY A 76 -18.00 0.63 -20.76
CA GLY A 76 -18.43 0.94 -19.39
C GLY A 76 -19.14 2.28 -19.21
N ILE A 77 -19.37 3.05 -20.27
CA ILE A 77 -20.08 4.35 -20.25
C ILE A 77 -21.36 4.25 -21.09
N ALA A 78 -22.52 4.40 -20.45
CA ALA A 78 -23.82 4.34 -21.11
C ALA A 78 -24.20 5.67 -21.80
N ALA A 79 -23.85 6.80 -21.20
CA ALA A 79 -24.17 8.12 -21.74
C ALA A 79 -23.23 9.20 -21.22
N VAL A 80 -23.10 10.28 -21.99
CA VAL A 80 -22.40 11.51 -21.59
C VAL A 80 -23.27 12.73 -21.92
N ASP A 81 -23.80 13.37 -20.87
CA ASP A 81 -24.65 14.56 -20.96
C ASP A 81 -23.83 15.84 -20.69
N ILE A 82 -23.94 16.82 -21.58
CA ILE A 82 -23.29 18.13 -21.40
C ILE A 82 -24.27 19.08 -20.70
N THR A 83 -23.88 19.66 -19.56
CA THR A 83 -24.72 20.63 -18.83
C THR A 83 -24.03 21.98 -18.61
N GLY A 84 -24.85 23.03 -18.58
CA GLY A 84 -24.45 24.40 -18.29
C GLY A 84 -23.31 24.88 -19.19
N PRO A 85 -22.22 25.47 -18.63
CA PRO A 85 -21.14 26.04 -19.42
C PRO A 85 -20.17 25.02 -20.05
N GLY A 86 -20.43 23.71 -19.94
CA GLY A 86 -19.53 22.66 -20.45
C GLY A 86 -19.06 21.66 -19.38
N PHE A 87 -19.92 21.30 -18.43
CA PHE A 87 -19.69 20.14 -17.56
C PHE A 87 -20.09 18.85 -18.30
N LEU A 88 -19.21 17.85 -18.25
CA LEU A 88 -19.47 16.51 -18.76
C LEU A 88 -20.00 15.66 -17.60
N ASN A 89 -21.25 15.22 -17.69
CA ASN A 89 -21.89 14.31 -16.75
C ASN A 89 -21.94 12.94 -17.41
N ILE A 90 -21.55 11.90 -16.67
CA ILE A 90 -21.23 10.59 -17.22
C ILE A 90 -22.07 9.56 -16.48
N THR A 91 -22.89 8.86 -17.22
CA THR A 91 -23.67 7.71 -16.76
C THR A 91 -22.93 6.45 -17.15
N LEU A 92 -22.64 5.57 -16.20
CA LEU A 92 -21.94 4.31 -16.44
C LEU A 92 -22.91 3.24 -16.95
N GLU A 93 -22.37 2.19 -17.58
CA GLU A 93 -23.19 1.04 -17.97
C GLU A 93 -23.73 0.30 -16.74
N PRO A 94 -25.04 -0.02 -16.70
CA PRO A 94 -25.69 -0.68 -15.57
C PRO A 94 -25.41 -2.20 -15.52
N ASP A 95 -24.13 -2.56 -15.47
CA ASP A 95 -23.66 -3.88 -14.96
C ASP A 95 -22.19 -3.86 -14.51
N THR A 96 -21.51 -2.69 -14.51
CA THR A 96 -20.04 -2.66 -14.36
C THR A 96 -19.50 -3.03 -12.97
N GLN A 97 -20.34 -3.14 -11.94
CA GLN A 97 -19.92 -3.69 -10.64
C GLN A 97 -20.10 -5.22 -10.61
N GLN A 98 -21.23 -5.73 -11.12
CA GLN A 98 -21.52 -7.16 -11.16
C GLN A 98 -20.53 -7.89 -12.07
N GLY A 99 -20.25 -7.34 -13.27
CA GLY A 99 -19.21 -7.83 -14.16
C GLY A 99 -17.80 -7.80 -13.55
N LEU A 100 -17.47 -6.74 -12.79
CA LEU A 100 -16.20 -6.65 -12.06
C LEU A 100 -16.09 -7.73 -10.97
N VAL A 101 -17.13 -7.90 -10.14
CA VAL A 101 -17.14 -8.92 -9.08
C VAL A 101 -17.04 -10.32 -9.68
N ARG A 102 -17.75 -10.58 -10.78
CA ARG A 102 -17.69 -11.84 -11.53
C ARG A 102 -16.27 -12.12 -12.04
N ASP A 103 -15.65 -11.16 -12.73
CA ASP A 103 -14.28 -11.27 -13.27
C ASP A 103 -13.23 -11.51 -12.18
N VAL A 104 -13.35 -10.85 -11.01
CA VAL A 104 -12.47 -11.07 -9.86
C VAL A 104 -12.62 -12.50 -9.31
N LEU A 105 -13.85 -12.97 -9.14
CA LEU A 105 -14.12 -14.31 -8.59
C LEU A 105 -13.74 -15.43 -9.57
N GLU A 106 -13.92 -15.22 -10.87
CA GLU A 106 -13.50 -16.16 -11.93
C GLU A 106 -11.98 -16.25 -12.08
N ARG A 107 -11.26 -15.12 -12.00
CA ARG A 107 -9.79 -15.09 -12.09
C ARG A 107 -9.10 -15.46 -10.78
N GLY A 108 -9.78 -15.37 -9.63
CA GLY A 108 -9.21 -15.65 -8.32
C GLY A 108 -7.98 -14.78 -8.02
N GLU A 109 -6.97 -15.37 -7.39
CA GLU A 109 -5.69 -14.69 -7.09
C GLU A 109 -4.93 -14.18 -8.34
N LYS A 110 -5.35 -14.59 -9.55
CA LYS A 110 -4.81 -14.11 -10.82
C LYS A 110 -5.57 -12.91 -11.40
N TYR A 111 -6.51 -12.33 -10.65
CA TYR A 111 -7.18 -11.10 -11.07
C TYR A 111 -6.17 -9.97 -11.31
N GLY A 112 -6.27 -9.31 -12.47
CA GLY A 112 -5.33 -8.28 -12.91
C GLY A 112 -3.99 -8.80 -13.45
N TRP A 113 -3.81 -10.12 -13.62
CA TRP A 113 -2.67 -10.67 -14.34
C TRP A 113 -2.88 -10.55 -15.86
N THR A 114 -1.79 -10.56 -16.61
CA THR A 114 -1.78 -10.59 -18.09
C THR A 114 -1.01 -11.80 -18.61
N ASP A 115 -1.27 -12.20 -19.86
CA ASP A 115 -0.55 -13.29 -20.50
C ASP A 115 0.95 -13.01 -20.63
N LEU A 116 1.76 -14.08 -20.67
CA LEU A 116 3.22 -13.97 -20.81
C LEU A 116 3.61 -13.49 -22.20
N THR A 117 4.57 -12.56 -22.25
CA THR A 117 5.08 -11.88 -23.44
C THR A 117 6.61 -11.76 -23.37
N GLY A 118 7.25 -11.73 -24.54
CA GLY A 118 8.66 -11.38 -24.66
C GLY A 118 9.66 -12.39 -24.10
N ALA A 119 10.86 -11.90 -23.81
CA ALA A 119 11.99 -12.67 -23.28
C ALA A 119 12.07 -12.55 -21.75
N VAL A 120 12.90 -13.41 -21.14
CA VAL A 120 13.19 -13.32 -19.69
C VAL A 120 14.02 -12.08 -19.40
N GLU A 121 13.48 -11.15 -18.61
CA GLU A 121 14.22 -10.01 -18.08
C GLU A 121 15.09 -10.39 -16.88
N GLU A 122 16.15 -9.62 -16.67
CA GLU A 122 16.99 -9.71 -15.48
C GLU A 122 16.66 -8.57 -14.52
N ILE A 123 16.71 -8.87 -13.22
CA ILE A 123 16.60 -7.90 -12.13
C ILE A 123 17.87 -8.02 -11.29
N THR A 124 18.78 -7.07 -11.44
CA THR A 124 20.07 -7.08 -10.77
C THR A 124 20.01 -6.28 -9.46
N TYR A 125 20.50 -6.86 -8.37
CA TYR A 125 20.44 -6.27 -7.04
C TYR A 125 21.72 -6.54 -6.25
N ARG A 126 22.08 -5.66 -5.31
CA ARG A 126 23.25 -5.86 -4.42
C ARG A 126 22.97 -6.86 -3.32
N ALA A 127 24.02 -7.53 -2.84
CA ALA A 127 23.94 -8.44 -1.71
C ALA A 127 23.49 -7.74 -0.39
N ASP A 128 22.18 -7.63 -0.21
CA ASP A 128 21.47 -7.06 0.94
C ASP A 128 20.07 -7.71 1.03
N VAL A 129 19.57 -7.93 2.25
CA VAL A 129 18.29 -8.62 2.47
C VAL A 129 17.08 -7.81 1.99
N ARG A 130 17.11 -6.48 2.07
CA ARG A 130 16.02 -5.64 1.53
C ARG A 130 16.03 -5.69 0.00
N ALA A 131 17.21 -5.52 -0.61
CA ALA A 131 17.39 -5.60 -2.05
C ALA A 131 16.93 -6.96 -2.61
N ALA A 132 17.27 -8.06 -1.93
CA ALA A 132 16.83 -9.41 -2.28
C ALA A 132 15.30 -9.60 -2.20
N VAL A 133 14.65 -9.10 -1.14
CA VAL A 133 13.18 -9.16 -0.97
C VAL A 133 12.45 -8.28 -1.98
N ILE A 134 12.97 -7.08 -2.29
CA ILE A 134 12.43 -6.22 -3.34
C ILE A 134 12.58 -6.88 -4.71
N ALA A 135 13.74 -7.46 -5.03
CA ALA A 135 13.99 -8.12 -6.30
C ALA A 135 13.08 -9.35 -6.51
N ASP A 136 12.91 -10.22 -5.51
CA ASP A 136 11.97 -11.35 -5.60
C ASP A 136 10.51 -10.89 -5.71
N THR A 137 10.13 -9.79 -5.05
CA THR A 137 8.77 -9.23 -5.15
C THR A 137 8.54 -8.61 -6.53
N LEU A 138 9.50 -7.88 -7.08
CA LEU A 138 9.44 -7.36 -8.44
C LEU A 138 9.41 -8.48 -9.49
N ARG A 139 10.15 -9.57 -9.29
CA ARG A 139 10.10 -10.77 -10.12
C ARG A 139 8.68 -11.37 -10.15
N ARG A 140 7.98 -11.41 -9.01
CA ARG A 140 6.58 -11.89 -8.93
C ARG A 140 5.62 -10.94 -9.62
N ILE A 141 5.77 -9.63 -9.41
CA ILE A 141 4.90 -8.59 -10.01
C ILE A 141 5.11 -8.48 -11.53
N ARG A 142 6.36 -8.52 -12.04
CA ARG A 142 6.63 -8.57 -13.49
C ARG A 142 6.06 -9.83 -14.12
N LEU A 143 6.22 -10.99 -13.47
CA LEU A 143 5.64 -12.25 -13.94
C LEU A 143 4.11 -12.20 -14.03
N SER A 144 3.42 -11.56 -13.07
CA SER A 144 1.96 -11.39 -13.16
C SER A 144 1.54 -10.39 -14.24
N GLN A 145 2.39 -9.44 -14.60
CA GLN A 145 2.19 -8.49 -15.70
C GLN A 145 2.80 -8.95 -17.03
N GLY A 146 2.90 -10.27 -17.23
CA GLY A 146 3.26 -10.84 -18.51
C GLY A 146 4.75 -10.79 -18.85
N THR A 147 5.63 -10.41 -17.92
CA THR A 147 7.08 -10.31 -18.14
C THR A 147 7.80 -11.38 -17.33
N PRO A 148 8.27 -12.49 -17.94
CA PRO A 148 9.12 -13.44 -17.25
C PRO A 148 10.38 -12.73 -16.72
N SER A 149 10.80 -13.02 -15.48
CA SER A 149 11.98 -12.37 -14.89
C SER A 149 12.80 -13.33 -14.02
N ARG A 150 14.12 -13.12 -14.02
CA ARG A 150 15.09 -13.75 -13.10
C ARG A 150 15.81 -12.71 -12.25
N THR A 151 16.36 -13.11 -11.12
CA THR A 151 16.98 -12.22 -10.12
C THR A 151 18.46 -12.54 -9.91
N LEU A 152 19.33 -11.54 -10.09
CA LEU A 152 20.79 -11.67 -10.09
C LEU A 152 21.38 -10.91 -8.89
N CYS A 153 22.12 -11.60 -8.03
CA CYS A 153 22.82 -11.00 -6.90
C CYS A 153 24.23 -10.51 -7.29
N GLU A 154 24.52 -9.24 -7.05
CA GLU A 154 25.88 -8.67 -7.06
C GLU A 154 26.54 -8.92 -5.70
N GLY A 155 27.44 -9.91 -5.64
CA GLY A 155 28.16 -10.31 -4.43
C GLY A 155 27.58 -11.57 -3.78
N ALA A 156 28.20 -11.98 -2.66
CA ALA A 156 27.85 -13.22 -1.96
C ALA A 156 26.43 -13.17 -1.41
N ALA A 157 25.56 -14.08 -1.87
CA ALA A 157 24.20 -14.19 -1.38
C ALA A 157 24.15 -14.87 0.00
N ASP A 158 23.41 -14.31 0.96
CA ASP A 158 23.20 -14.94 2.27
C ASP A 158 22.12 -16.04 2.17
N PRO A 159 22.45 -17.32 2.48
CA PRO A 159 21.48 -18.42 2.45
C PRO A 159 20.25 -18.20 3.34
N GLY A 160 20.35 -17.34 4.36
CA GLY A 160 19.23 -16.93 5.22
C GLY A 160 18.05 -16.30 4.47
N TRP A 161 18.28 -15.72 3.28
CA TRP A 161 17.21 -15.16 2.44
C TRP A 161 16.21 -16.21 1.96
N ALA A 162 16.62 -17.49 1.86
CA ALA A 162 15.71 -18.59 1.53
C ALA A 162 14.61 -18.75 2.61
N GLY A 163 14.91 -18.44 3.87
CA GLY A 163 13.93 -18.40 4.97
C GLY A 163 12.88 -17.28 4.82
N LEU A 164 13.15 -16.28 3.97
CA LEU A 164 12.20 -15.24 3.56
C LEU A 164 11.50 -15.58 2.24
N GLY A 165 11.67 -16.79 1.70
CA GLY A 165 11.08 -17.21 0.42
C GLY A 165 11.67 -16.50 -0.81
N VAL A 166 12.84 -15.88 -0.67
CA VAL A 166 13.63 -15.33 -1.79
C VAL A 166 14.27 -16.48 -2.57
N ARG A 167 14.19 -16.43 -3.91
CA ARG A 167 14.97 -17.35 -4.76
C ARG A 167 16.38 -16.80 -4.96
N ILE A 168 17.37 -17.60 -4.58
CA ILE A 168 18.78 -17.34 -4.87
C ILE A 168 19.10 -18.12 -6.15
N GLU A 169 19.12 -17.43 -7.29
CA GLU A 169 19.69 -17.96 -8.53
C GLU A 169 21.20 -17.69 -8.54
N ALA A 170 21.97 -18.50 -9.27
CA ALA A 170 23.43 -18.58 -9.13
C ALA A 170 24.16 -17.24 -9.34
N GLU A 171 25.25 -17.03 -8.60
CA GLU A 171 26.05 -15.81 -8.61
C GLU A 171 26.58 -15.46 -10.01
N HIS A 172 26.57 -14.17 -10.35
CA HIS A 172 26.92 -13.73 -11.69
C HIS A 172 28.43 -13.71 -11.93
N ALA A 173 28.89 -14.45 -12.95
CA ALA A 173 30.28 -14.46 -13.34
C ALA A 173 30.65 -13.20 -14.16
N HIS A 174 31.26 -12.23 -13.47
CA HIS A 174 32.18 -11.22 -14.03
C HIS A 174 31.66 -10.33 -15.18
N GLY A 175 31.02 -9.22 -14.80
CA GLY A 175 30.77 -8.04 -15.62
C GLY A 175 30.46 -6.85 -14.69
N ARG A 176 30.55 -5.60 -15.16
CA ARG A 176 30.16 -4.43 -14.35
C ARG A 176 28.68 -4.11 -14.62
N PRO A 177 27.72 -4.50 -13.75
CA PRO A 177 26.31 -4.39 -14.07
C PRO A 177 25.80 -2.97 -13.79
N ARG A 178 24.57 -2.71 -14.23
CA ARG A 178 23.75 -1.64 -13.66
C ARG A 178 22.83 -2.30 -12.65
N THR A 179 22.97 -1.97 -11.38
CA THR A 179 22.06 -2.45 -10.33
C THR A 179 20.68 -1.82 -10.56
N ASP A 180 19.65 -2.63 -10.79
CA ASP A 180 18.26 -2.19 -10.97
C ASP A 180 17.57 -1.89 -9.63
N VAL A 181 17.95 -2.65 -8.58
CA VAL A 181 17.38 -2.56 -7.24
C VAL A 181 18.46 -2.16 -6.23
N ALA A 182 18.42 -0.91 -5.79
CA ALA A 182 19.36 -0.33 -4.82
C ALA A 182 18.63 0.46 -3.71
N PRO A 183 17.88 -0.21 -2.81
CA PRO A 183 17.27 0.43 -1.65
C PRO A 183 18.33 0.86 -0.63
N VAL A 184 17.90 1.59 0.42
CA VAL A 184 18.72 1.75 1.62
C VAL A 184 18.88 0.36 2.27
N PRO A 185 20.12 -0.12 2.55
CA PRO A 185 20.34 -1.44 3.14
C PRO A 185 19.61 -1.66 4.46
N ALA A 186 19.27 -2.91 4.77
CA ALA A 186 18.70 -3.24 6.07
C ALA A 186 19.76 -3.13 7.19
N ALA A 187 19.36 -2.68 8.37
CA ALA A 187 20.25 -2.59 9.53
C ALA A 187 20.51 -3.94 10.22
N ASP A 188 19.60 -4.91 10.04
CA ASP A 188 19.65 -6.25 10.62
C ASP A 188 19.74 -7.31 9.50
N ASP A 189 20.46 -8.41 9.76
CA ASP A 189 20.54 -9.55 8.84
C ASP A 189 19.21 -10.35 8.78
N ALA A 190 19.08 -11.20 7.76
CA ALA A 190 17.86 -11.98 7.52
C ALA A 190 17.51 -12.93 8.68
N ALA A 191 18.50 -13.58 9.28
CA ALA A 191 18.27 -14.51 10.39
C ALA A 191 17.81 -13.77 11.66
N THR A 192 18.32 -12.57 11.90
CA THR A 192 17.95 -11.68 13.01
C THR A 192 16.55 -11.12 12.81
N LEU A 193 16.21 -10.66 11.60
CA LEU A 193 14.84 -10.24 11.26
C LEU A 193 13.85 -11.40 11.38
N LEU A 194 14.16 -12.59 10.85
CA LEU A 194 13.32 -13.79 10.95
C LEU A 194 13.07 -14.21 12.41
N ARG A 195 14.10 -14.25 13.26
CA ARG A 195 13.94 -14.58 14.70
C ARG A 195 13.09 -13.56 15.44
N ARG A 196 13.18 -12.28 15.08
CA ARG A 196 12.46 -11.18 15.74
C ARG A 196 11.03 -11.03 15.25
N LEU A 197 10.77 -11.20 13.96
CA LEU A 197 9.52 -10.82 13.31
C LEU A 197 8.77 -11.97 12.62
N GLY A 198 9.46 -13.07 12.27
CA GLY A 198 8.92 -14.06 11.34
C GLY A 198 8.82 -13.55 9.89
N VAL A 199 8.45 -14.46 8.98
CA VAL A 199 8.53 -14.26 7.52
C VAL A 199 7.67 -13.08 7.04
N ASP A 200 6.38 -13.11 7.34
CA ASP A 200 5.39 -12.15 6.83
C ASP A 200 5.71 -10.70 7.27
N ALA A 201 6.02 -10.51 8.55
CA ALA A 201 6.33 -9.20 9.11
C ALA A 201 7.70 -8.67 8.69
N THR A 202 8.69 -9.56 8.47
CA THR A 202 9.96 -9.15 7.85
C THR A 202 9.73 -8.66 6.42
N ARG A 203 9.04 -9.45 5.58
CA ARG A 203 8.78 -9.06 4.19
C ARG A 203 7.97 -7.76 4.10
N TRP A 204 6.91 -7.61 4.91
CA TRP A 204 6.14 -6.36 4.95
C TRP A 204 7.00 -5.16 5.36
N GLY A 205 7.81 -5.30 6.42
CA GLY A 205 8.67 -4.21 6.91
C GLY A 205 9.75 -3.79 5.91
N LEU A 206 10.33 -4.75 5.17
CA LEU A 206 11.32 -4.48 4.13
C LEU A 206 10.71 -3.82 2.87
N LEU A 207 9.47 -4.16 2.51
CA LEU A 207 8.78 -3.63 1.32
C LEU A 207 8.08 -2.28 1.57
N ALA A 208 7.38 -2.12 2.70
CA ALA A 208 6.61 -0.92 2.99
C ALA A 208 7.51 0.32 3.24
N ALA A 209 8.72 0.12 3.75
CA ALA A 209 9.68 1.19 4.02
C ALA A 209 10.29 1.82 2.75
N ALA A 210 10.24 1.16 1.59
CA ALA A 210 10.83 1.66 0.35
C ALA A 210 10.23 3.01 -0.13
N ALA A 211 9.00 3.35 0.30
CA ALA A 211 8.39 4.66 0.05
C ALA A 211 9.00 5.82 0.86
N HIS A 212 9.90 5.54 1.81
CA HIS A 212 10.58 6.53 2.65
C HIS A 212 12.11 6.52 2.49
N ASP A 213 12.64 5.62 1.67
CA ASP A 213 14.05 5.62 1.27
C ASP A 213 14.31 6.83 0.34
N ARG A 214 14.84 7.92 0.91
CA ARG A 214 15.54 8.93 0.10
C ARG A 214 16.92 8.38 -0.26
N PRO A 215 17.34 8.41 -1.54
CA PRO A 215 18.70 8.03 -1.90
C PRO A 215 19.70 8.99 -1.24
N LEU A 216 20.82 8.45 -0.75
CA LEU A 216 21.98 9.22 -0.29
C LEU A 216 22.72 9.82 -1.51
N THR A 217 22.10 10.81 -2.14
CA THR A 217 22.73 11.70 -3.12
C THR A 217 22.90 13.10 -2.54
N ASP A 218 23.54 13.17 -1.38
CA ASP A 218 24.25 14.35 -0.91
C ASP A 218 25.51 13.87 -0.18
N HIS A 219 26.67 14.13 -0.77
CA HIS A 219 27.92 14.10 -0.01
C HIS A 219 27.85 15.24 1.02
N PRO A 220 28.29 15.04 2.27
CA PRO A 220 28.39 16.14 3.22
C PRO A 220 29.51 17.08 2.77
N THR A 221 29.15 18.15 2.04
CA THR A 221 30.05 19.29 1.86
C THR A 221 30.23 19.95 3.21
N ALA A 222 31.42 19.83 3.76
CA ALA A 222 31.79 20.44 5.03
C ALA A 222 31.68 21.97 4.93
N HIS A 223 30.66 22.53 5.57
CA HIS A 223 30.62 23.94 5.96
C HIS A 223 30.11 24.06 7.39
N GLU A 224 31.07 24.29 8.29
CA GLU A 224 30.82 24.76 9.66
C GLU A 224 30.39 26.23 9.68
N SER A 225 29.98 26.68 10.87
CA SER A 225 29.63 28.08 11.23
C SER A 225 28.30 28.60 10.65
N THR A 226 27.42 29.24 11.43
CA THR A 226 27.50 29.64 12.85
C THR A 226 26.09 29.77 13.41
N ALA A 227 25.81 29.14 14.56
CA ALA A 227 24.56 29.37 15.29
C ALA A 227 24.73 30.58 16.22
N HIS A 228 23.78 31.52 16.14
CA HIS A 228 23.79 32.77 16.89
C HIS A 228 23.07 32.58 18.23
N GLU A 229 23.79 32.77 19.34
CA GLU A 229 23.25 32.65 20.70
C GLU A 229 22.76 34.01 21.23
N PRO A 230 21.55 34.12 21.82
CA PRO A 230 21.02 35.39 22.30
C PRO A 230 21.51 35.72 23.73
N PRO A 231 21.80 37.00 24.05
CA PRO A 231 22.42 37.36 25.32
C PRO A 231 21.41 37.44 26.48
N THR A 232 21.74 36.82 27.61
CA THR A 232 21.05 37.04 28.88
C THR A 232 21.81 38.06 29.74
N HIS A 233 21.11 39.10 30.19
CA HIS A 233 21.67 40.15 31.05
C HIS A 233 21.98 39.65 32.46
N ARG A 234 23.09 40.14 33.04
CA ARG A 234 23.43 40.01 34.47
C ARG A 234 23.94 41.36 34.99
N PRO A 235 23.60 41.73 36.24
CA PRO A 235 24.60 42.35 37.14
C PRO A 235 24.45 41.82 38.60
N PRO A 236 25.16 42.31 39.64
CA PRO A 236 26.51 41.81 39.95
C PRO A 236 26.81 41.51 41.46
N THR A 237 27.98 40.87 41.74
CA THR A 237 28.84 40.94 42.97
C THR A 237 28.20 40.83 44.38
N GLY A 238 28.52 39.87 45.27
CA GLY A 238 29.83 39.60 45.95
C GLY A 238 29.74 39.98 47.46
N PRO A 239 30.58 39.52 48.43
CA PRO A 239 31.83 38.72 48.37
C PRO A 239 31.85 37.44 49.28
N SER A 240 33.05 36.87 49.50
CA SER A 240 33.42 35.62 50.27
C SER A 240 34.08 35.98 51.64
N PRO A 241 34.82 35.12 52.40
CA PRO A 241 34.85 33.65 52.62
C PRO A 241 34.86 33.23 54.14
N ALA A 242 34.97 31.93 54.48
CA ALA A 242 35.47 31.44 55.78
C ALA A 242 36.03 29.99 55.70
N ASP A 243 36.90 29.58 56.63
CA ASP A 243 37.87 28.46 56.49
C ASP A 243 38.01 27.60 57.79
N ALA A 244 38.81 26.51 57.74
CA ALA A 244 39.44 25.72 58.84
C ALA A 244 38.68 24.58 59.60
N SER A 245 38.99 23.30 59.25
CA SER A 245 39.78 22.25 59.97
C SER A 245 39.84 22.13 61.53
N PRO A 246 40.44 21.06 62.17
CA PRO A 246 40.14 19.60 62.14
C PRO A 246 40.25 18.85 63.53
N THR A 247 40.06 17.50 63.56
CA THR A 247 40.31 16.50 64.69
C THR A 247 39.37 16.52 65.92
N GLY A 248 39.28 15.54 66.87
CA GLY A 248 39.83 14.16 67.09
C GLY A 248 40.23 13.91 68.59
N PRO A 249 40.44 12.67 69.15
CA PRO A 249 40.16 11.28 68.71
C PRO A 249 39.56 10.29 69.79
N SER A 250 39.37 9.01 69.42
CA SER A 250 39.55 7.76 70.23
C SER A 250 38.66 7.37 71.42
N ALA A 251 37.89 6.25 71.27
CA ALA A 251 37.89 5.09 72.20
C ALA A 251 37.27 3.83 71.55
N ALA A 252 37.83 2.64 71.79
CA ALA A 252 37.33 1.31 71.43
C ALA A 252 37.57 0.35 72.63
N PRO A 253 36.98 -0.88 72.72
CA PRO A 253 37.39 -2.02 71.87
C PRO A 253 36.30 -3.06 71.48
N THR A 254 36.68 -3.95 70.57
CA THR A 254 35.92 -5.10 69.99
C THR A 254 35.99 -6.37 70.89
N PRO A 255 35.24 -7.48 70.62
CA PRO A 255 35.69 -8.48 69.63
C PRO A 255 34.57 -9.14 68.76
N ALA A 256 34.99 -9.85 67.72
CA ALA A 256 34.18 -10.29 66.57
C ALA A 256 33.70 -11.76 66.58
N ARG A 257 32.68 -12.08 65.76
CA ARG A 257 32.53 -13.28 64.88
C ARG A 257 31.12 -13.38 64.25
N PRO A 258 30.93 -14.14 63.14
CA PRO A 258 31.68 -14.17 61.89
C PRO A 258 30.79 -13.74 60.68
N ALA A 259 31.36 -13.62 59.49
CA ALA A 259 30.65 -13.13 58.30
C ALA A 259 29.77 -14.20 57.61
N ASP A 260 28.53 -13.85 57.27
CA ASP A 260 27.68 -14.61 56.34
C ASP A 260 27.59 -13.87 54.99
N ARG A 261 28.44 -14.25 54.02
CA ARG A 261 28.42 -13.67 52.66
C ARG A 261 27.27 -14.27 51.85
N ARG A 262 26.08 -13.69 51.97
CA ARG A 262 25.05 -13.86 50.92
C ARG A 262 25.25 -12.81 49.84
N SER A 263 25.96 -13.20 48.79
CA SER A 263 26.05 -12.44 47.54
C SER A 263 24.64 -12.21 47.00
N ALA A 264 24.14 -10.98 47.09
CA ALA A 264 22.96 -10.57 46.35
C ALA A 264 23.32 -10.49 44.87
N THR A 265 23.18 -11.61 44.15
CA THR A 265 23.17 -11.62 42.69
C THR A 265 21.99 -10.79 42.22
N THR A 266 22.26 -9.53 41.93
CA THR A 266 21.33 -8.65 41.21
C THR A 266 21.15 -9.24 39.82
N HIS A 267 20.17 -10.11 39.63
CA HIS A 267 19.77 -10.52 38.29
C HIS A 267 19.39 -9.26 37.52
N PRO A 268 19.98 -9.00 36.33
CA PRO A 268 19.50 -7.92 35.48
C PRO A 268 18.04 -8.24 35.15
N ARG A 269 17.14 -7.41 35.66
CA ARG A 269 15.70 -7.54 35.46
C ARG A 269 15.48 -7.51 33.95
N ALA A 270 15.09 -8.66 33.38
CA ALA A 270 14.98 -8.83 31.94
C ALA A 270 14.16 -7.66 31.37
N THR A 271 14.79 -6.89 30.48
CA THR A 271 14.11 -5.79 29.80
C THR A 271 12.91 -6.39 29.08
N ALA A 272 11.70 -5.98 29.47
CA ALA A 272 10.48 -6.46 28.84
C ALA A 272 10.60 -6.14 27.34
N HIS A 273 10.74 -7.19 26.54
CA HIS A 273 11.03 -7.04 25.11
C HIS A 273 9.75 -6.53 24.46
N THR A 274 9.64 -5.20 24.27
CA THR A 274 8.49 -4.59 23.63
C THR A 274 8.31 -5.25 22.26
N PRO A 275 7.18 -5.92 21.98
CA PRO A 275 6.99 -6.59 20.70
C PRO A 275 7.08 -5.56 19.58
N HIS A 276 7.77 -5.93 18.50
CA HIS A 276 7.91 -5.02 17.36
C HIS A 276 6.53 -4.62 16.82
N PRO A 277 6.28 -3.36 16.40
CA PRO A 277 4.94 -2.91 16.02
C PRO A 277 4.24 -3.74 14.93
N LEU A 278 5.01 -4.38 14.04
CA LEU A 278 4.49 -5.29 13.00
C LEU A 278 3.98 -6.64 13.55
N LEU A 279 4.22 -6.96 14.82
CA LEU A 279 3.73 -8.14 15.52
C LEU A 279 2.55 -7.83 16.44
N LEU A 280 2.28 -6.55 16.70
CA LEU A 280 1.16 -6.15 17.53
C LEU A 280 -0.14 -6.30 16.74
N HIS A 281 -1.06 -7.10 17.29
CA HIS A 281 -2.42 -7.30 16.75
C HIS A 281 -3.31 -6.10 17.08
N HIS A 282 -2.95 -4.93 16.52
CA HIS A 282 -3.69 -3.68 16.70
C HIS A 282 -3.93 -2.98 15.36
N GLU A 283 -4.98 -2.18 15.27
CA GLU A 283 -5.43 -1.53 14.03
C GLU A 283 -4.35 -0.69 13.34
N ARG A 284 -3.40 -0.10 14.10
CA ARG A 284 -2.27 0.68 13.57
C ARG A 284 -1.18 -0.16 12.86
N ASN A 285 -1.26 -1.48 12.89
CA ASN A 285 -0.34 -2.37 12.19
C ASN A 285 -0.93 -2.71 10.81
N PRO A 286 -0.38 -2.17 9.70
CA PRO A 286 -0.96 -2.35 8.37
C PRO A 286 -0.95 -3.82 7.91
N LEU A 287 0.10 -4.59 8.20
CA LEU A 287 0.15 -6.02 7.89
C LEU A 287 -0.98 -6.79 8.58
N PHE A 288 -1.15 -6.57 9.89
CA PHE A 288 -2.23 -7.20 10.65
C PHE A 288 -3.59 -6.81 10.08
N ARG A 289 -3.81 -5.51 9.79
CA ARG A 289 -5.08 -5.02 9.24
C ARG A 289 -5.42 -5.64 7.88
N VAL A 290 -4.45 -5.73 6.97
CA VAL A 290 -4.61 -6.34 5.64
C VAL A 290 -4.96 -7.83 5.76
N ARG A 291 -4.23 -8.59 6.59
CA ARG A 291 -4.54 -10.01 6.85
C ARG A 291 -5.87 -10.21 7.57
N TYR A 292 -6.24 -9.31 8.48
CA TYR A 292 -7.51 -9.34 9.22
C TYR A 292 -8.71 -9.08 8.32
N ALA A 293 -8.58 -8.14 7.37
CA ALA A 293 -9.60 -7.91 6.35
C ALA A 293 -9.82 -9.15 5.45
N HIS A 294 -8.74 -9.84 5.04
CA HIS A 294 -8.83 -11.13 4.35
C HIS A 294 -9.54 -12.20 5.22
N ALA A 295 -9.07 -12.41 6.46
CA ALA A 295 -9.65 -13.40 7.36
C ALA A 295 -11.14 -13.14 7.66
N ARG A 296 -11.57 -11.86 7.71
CA ARG A 296 -12.98 -11.47 7.82
C ARG A 296 -13.80 -11.75 6.57
N ALA A 297 -13.25 -11.53 5.37
CA ALA A 297 -13.92 -11.96 4.14
C ALA A 297 -14.15 -13.48 4.14
N ARG A 298 -13.13 -14.27 4.50
CA ARG A 298 -13.25 -15.73 4.64
C ARG A 298 -14.24 -16.15 5.72
N ALA A 299 -14.33 -15.42 6.84
CA ALA A 299 -15.33 -15.65 7.87
C ALA A 299 -16.77 -15.39 7.37
N LEU A 300 -16.98 -14.34 6.55
CA LEU A 300 -18.29 -14.07 5.95
C LEU A 300 -18.74 -15.22 5.04
N SER A 301 -17.88 -15.72 4.15
CA SER A 301 -18.20 -16.88 3.30
C SER A 301 -18.54 -18.13 4.12
N ARG A 302 -17.77 -18.43 5.17
CA ARG A 302 -18.05 -19.58 6.06
C ARG A 302 -19.39 -19.44 6.77
N ASN A 303 -19.69 -18.25 7.29
CA ASN A 303 -20.94 -18.00 8.01
C ASN A 303 -22.15 -18.01 7.05
N ALA A 304 -22.01 -17.48 5.84
CA ALA A 304 -23.05 -17.56 4.81
C ALA A 304 -23.36 -19.00 4.40
N ALA A 305 -22.33 -19.84 4.24
CA ALA A 305 -22.48 -21.26 3.97
C ALA A 305 -23.22 -22.00 5.12
N GLN A 306 -22.93 -21.65 6.38
CA GLN A 306 -23.69 -22.16 7.54
C GLN A 306 -25.16 -21.70 7.53
N LEU A 307 -25.46 -20.52 6.99
CA LEU A 307 -26.80 -19.99 6.77
C LEU A 307 -27.45 -20.48 5.46
N GLY A 308 -26.81 -21.42 4.74
CA GLY A 308 -27.37 -22.03 3.53
C GLY A 308 -27.35 -21.14 2.29
N PHE A 309 -26.49 -20.14 2.20
CA PHE A 309 -26.33 -19.32 1.00
C PHE A 309 -24.86 -19.05 0.61
N ALA A 310 -24.67 -18.59 -0.62
CA ALA A 310 -23.38 -18.25 -1.20
C ALA A 310 -23.48 -16.91 -1.94
N GLY A 311 -22.34 -16.27 -2.19
CA GLY A 311 -22.27 -15.02 -2.93
C GLY A 311 -22.79 -15.16 -4.36
N SER A 312 -23.50 -14.15 -4.84
CA SER A 312 -23.88 -13.99 -6.25
C SER A 312 -24.01 -12.51 -6.57
N PRO A 313 -23.31 -11.96 -7.58
CA PRO A 313 -23.35 -10.54 -7.93
C PRO A 313 -24.60 -10.24 -8.77
N ASP A 314 -25.78 -10.35 -8.16
CA ASP A 314 -27.08 -10.19 -8.83
C ASP A 314 -27.55 -8.73 -8.84
N GLU A 315 -27.22 -7.98 -7.79
CA GLU A 315 -27.65 -6.60 -7.54
C GLU A 315 -26.46 -5.65 -7.33
N HIS A 316 -26.66 -4.37 -7.61
CA HIS A 316 -25.68 -3.33 -7.33
C HIS A 316 -25.61 -3.00 -5.82
N VAL A 317 -24.40 -2.89 -5.28
CA VAL A 317 -24.12 -2.52 -3.89
C VAL A 317 -23.49 -1.13 -3.84
N ASP A 318 -24.06 -0.16 -3.12
CA ASP A 318 -23.52 1.21 -2.96
C ASP A 318 -22.30 1.25 -2.01
N ALA A 319 -21.23 0.57 -2.43
CA ALA A 319 -19.93 0.54 -1.79
C ALA A 319 -18.87 1.13 -2.74
N PRO A 320 -18.93 2.43 -3.07
CA PRO A 320 -18.10 3.04 -4.13
C PRO A 320 -16.61 2.98 -3.81
N ALA A 321 -16.22 3.13 -2.53
CA ALA A 321 -14.81 3.01 -2.12
C ALA A 321 -14.26 1.59 -2.31
N LEU A 322 -15.03 0.56 -1.94
CA LEU A 322 -14.64 -0.84 -2.09
C LEU A 322 -14.61 -1.26 -3.57
N THR A 323 -15.63 -0.85 -4.33
CA THR A 323 -15.69 -1.06 -5.79
C THR A 323 -14.50 -0.40 -6.50
N ALA A 324 -14.15 0.83 -6.10
CA ALA A 324 -13.00 1.56 -6.65
C ALA A 324 -11.66 0.90 -6.29
N ALA A 325 -11.52 0.37 -5.07
CA ALA A 325 -10.34 -0.37 -4.66
C ALA A 325 -10.20 -1.67 -5.46
N VAL A 326 -11.23 -2.51 -5.51
CA VAL A 326 -11.22 -3.78 -6.24
C VAL A 326 -10.90 -3.58 -7.73
N GLY A 327 -11.63 -2.70 -8.44
CA GLY A 327 -11.36 -2.44 -9.86
C GLY A 327 -10.05 -1.67 -10.13
N GLY A 328 -9.49 -1.01 -9.12
CA GLY A 328 -8.19 -0.34 -9.25
C GLY A 328 -6.99 -1.30 -9.34
N HIS A 329 -7.14 -2.54 -8.87
CA HIS A 329 -6.03 -3.47 -8.68
C HIS A 329 -5.17 -3.75 -9.93
N PRO A 330 -5.72 -4.04 -11.13
CA PRO A 330 -4.91 -4.36 -12.31
C PRO A 330 -3.99 -3.19 -12.71
N ALA A 331 -4.48 -1.95 -12.59
CA ALA A 331 -3.68 -0.77 -12.88
C ALA A 331 -2.55 -0.55 -11.86
N VAL A 332 -2.76 -0.93 -10.59
CA VAL A 332 -1.70 -0.88 -9.56
C VAL A 332 -0.62 -1.92 -9.85
N LEU A 333 -0.97 -3.12 -10.30
CA LEU A 333 0.02 -4.13 -10.70
C LEU A 333 0.86 -3.66 -11.89
N ALA A 334 0.22 -3.14 -12.94
CA ALA A 334 0.89 -2.61 -14.12
C ALA A 334 1.82 -1.42 -13.79
N ASP A 335 1.40 -0.55 -12.87
CA ASP A 335 2.22 0.55 -12.37
C ASP A 335 3.40 0.07 -11.51
N ALA A 336 3.19 -0.91 -10.64
CA ALA A 336 4.24 -1.48 -9.78
C ALA A 336 5.32 -2.20 -10.61
N ALA A 337 4.91 -2.97 -11.63
CA ALA A 337 5.82 -3.63 -12.57
C ALA A 337 6.65 -2.61 -13.37
N ARG A 338 5.99 -1.65 -14.01
CA ARG A 338 6.60 -0.64 -14.91
C ARG A 338 7.56 0.30 -14.18
N LEU A 339 7.28 0.62 -12.92
CA LEU A 339 8.05 1.60 -12.14
C LEU A 339 9.03 0.97 -11.14
N GLY A 340 9.08 -0.36 -11.05
CA GLY A 340 9.94 -1.04 -10.06
C GLY A 340 9.54 -0.75 -8.61
N ALA A 341 8.26 -0.50 -8.34
CA ALA A 341 7.77 0.09 -7.10
C ALA A 341 6.76 -0.85 -6.38
N PRO A 342 7.23 -1.88 -5.64
CA PRO A 342 6.36 -2.87 -5.00
C PRO A 342 5.61 -2.32 -3.78
N ASP A 343 6.08 -1.21 -3.19
CA ASP A 343 5.39 -0.47 -2.13
C ASP A 343 3.99 0.01 -2.56
N ARG A 344 3.79 0.26 -3.87
CA ARG A 344 2.49 0.63 -4.45
C ARG A 344 1.44 -0.45 -4.22
N LEU A 345 1.83 -1.71 -4.33
CA LEU A 345 0.95 -2.84 -4.07
C LEU A 345 0.62 -2.92 -2.58
N ALA A 346 1.62 -2.84 -1.68
CA ALA A 346 1.37 -2.84 -0.23
C ALA A 346 0.37 -1.74 0.21
N ARG A 347 0.60 -0.49 -0.21
CA ARG A 347 -0.30 0.64 0.08
C ARG A 347 -1.70 0.46 -0.52
N HIS A 348 -1.81 -0.19 -1.67
CA HIS A 348 -3.10 -0.50 -2.27
C HIS A 348 -3.86 -1.60 -1.50
N LEU A 349 -3.17 -2.59 -0.93
CA LEU A 349 -3.79 -3.59 -0.07
C LEU A 349 -4.30 -2.97 1.24
N GLU A 350 -3.59 -1.98 1.80
CA GLU A 350 -4.09 -1.19 2.93
C GLU A 350 -5.39 -0.46 2.58
N VAL A 351 -5.44 0.24 1.44
CA VAL A 351 -6.65 0.92 0.95
C VAL A 351 -7.81 -0.06 0.73
N THR A 352 -7.55 -1.23 0.14
CA THR A 352 -8.57 -2.28 -0.07
C THR A 352 -9.06 -2.86 1.25
N ALA A 353 -8.17 -3.09 2.22
CA ALA A 353 -8.52 -3.57 3.55
C ALA A 353 -9.37 -2.55 4.32
N ASP A 354 -9.00 -1.27 4.30
CA ASP A 354 -9.75 -0.19 4.95
C ASP A 354 -11.16 -0.04 4.33
N ALA A 355 -11.26 -0.07 3.00
CA ALA A 355 -12.54 -0.02 2.31
C ALA A 355 -13.43 -1.23 2.64
N LEU A 356 -12.85 -2.43 2.74
CA LEU A 356 -13.57 -3.66 3.09
C LEU A 356 -14.04 -3.66 4.54
N LEU A 357 -13.19 -3.27 5.49
CA LEU A 357 -13.56 -3.19 6.91
C LEU A 357 -14.60 -2.11 7.17
N SER A 358 -14.51 -0.97 6.49
CA SER A 358 -15.52 0.11 6.53
C SER A 358 -16.87 -0.36 5.98
N PHE A 359 -16.88 -1.03 4.82
CA PHE A 359 -18.08 -1.66 4.24
C PHE A 359 -18.75 -2.65 5.21
N GLN A 360 -17.98 -3.59 5.77
CA GLN A 360 -18.50 -4.58 6.72
C GLN A 360 -18.98 -4.01 8.06
N SER A 361 -18.57 -2.79 8.41
CA SER A 361 -18.96 -2.11 9.66
C SER A 361 -20.11 -1.11 9.47
N SER A 362 -20.58 -0.92 8.23
CA SER A 362 -21.69 -0.04 7.91
C SER A 362 -23.04 -0.72 8.21
N ALA A 363 -23.86 -0.11 9.06
CA ALA A 363 -25.20 -0.61 9.39
C ALA A 363 -26.15 -0.72 8.18
N GLN A 364 -25.86 -0.01 7.09
CA GLN A 364 -26.61 -0.09 5.82
C GLN A 364 -26.20 -1.32 4.96
N HIS A 365 -25.08 -1.96 5.30
CA HIS A 365 -24.44 -3.01 4.50
C HIS A 365 -24.24 -4.30 5.30
N SER A 366 -25.26 -4.74 6.05
CA SER A 366 -25.22 -6.10 6.63
C SER A 366 -25.05 -7.11 5.50
N VAL A 367 -23.92 -7.83 5.53
CA VAL A 367 -23.59 -8.86 4.52
C VAL A 367 -24.35 -10.15 4.80
N LEU A 368 -24.49 -10.49 6.07
CA LEU A 368 -25.26 -11.63 6.55
C LEU A 368 -26.65 -11.15 7.04
N PRO A 369 -27.70 -11.96 6.87
CA PRO A 369 -29.00 -11.71 7.50
C PRO A 369 -28.88 -11.64 9.03
N VAL A 370 -29.72 -10.82 9.67
CA VAL A 370 -29.74 -10.65 11.12
C VAL A 370 -31.07 -11.13 11.71
N GLY A 371 -31.01 -11.93 12.79
CA GLY A 371 -32.22 -12.47 13.42
C GLY A 371 -32.96 -13.45 12.50
N ASP A 372 -34.27 -13.23 12.33
CA ASP A 372 -35.15 -14.05 11.49
C ASP A 372 -35.15 -13.66 9.99
N GLU A 373 -34.27 -12.73 9.58
CA GLU A 373 -34.12 -12.34 8.19
C GLU A 373 -33.68 -13.53 7.31
N LYS A 374 -34.32 -13.67 6.14
CA LYS A 374 -33.91 -14.67 5.14
C LYS A 374 -32.82 -14.11 4.21
N PRO A 375 -31.88 -14.96 3.73
CA PRO A 375 -30.94 -14.57 2.67
C PRO A 375 -31.67 -14.00 1.44
N SER A 376 -31.24 -12.82 0.98
CA SER A 376 -31.81 -12.07 -0.15
C SER A 376 -30.76 -11.85 -1.24
N ALA A 377 -31.16 -11.38 -2.42
CA ALA A 377 -30.23 -11.02 -3.49
C ALA A 377 -29.22 -9.93 -3.04
N ALA A 378 -29.67 -8.96 -2.23
CA ALA A 378 -28.79 -7.98 -1.60
C ALA A 378 -27.73 -8.62 -0.68
N HIS A 379 -28.11 -9.60 0.15
CA HIS A 379 -27.15 -10.35 0.98
C HIS A 379 -26.13 -11.12 0.12
N ARG A 380 -26.58 -11.78 -0.96
CA ARG A 380 -25.72 -12.51 -1.91
C ARG A 380 -24.74 -11.57 -2.63
N SER A 381 -25.20 -10.38 -3.03
CA SER A 381 -24.40 -9.40 -3.78
C SER A 381 -23.36 -8.70 -2.89
N ARG A 382 -23.74 -8.35 -1.66
CA ARG A 382 -22.82 -7.83 -0.62
C ARG A 382 -21.74 -8.86 -0.27
N LEU A 383 -22.11 -10.14 -0.19
CA LEU A 383 -21.17 -11.23 0.07
C LEU A 383 -20.19 -11.41 -1.10
N ALA A 384 -20.69 -11.46 -2.34
CA ALA A 384 -19.85 -11.58 -3.54
C ALA A 384 -18.84 -10.43 -3.65
N LEU A 385 -19.23 -9.19 -3.31
CA LEU A 385 -18.31 -8.05 -3.28
C LEU A 385 -17.24 -8.17 -2.17
N ALA A 386 -17.61 -8.69 -0.99
CA ALA A 386 -16.66 -8.97 0.09
C ALA A 386 -15.68 -10.11 -0.28
N GLU A 387 -16.15 -11.12 -1.00
CA GLU A 387 -15.36 -12.24 -1.53
C GLU A 387 -14.40 -11.81 -2.63
N ALA A 388 -14.83 -10.93 -3.54
CA ALA A 388 -13.97 -10.31 -4.55
C ALA A 388 -12.87 -9.46 -3.88
N ALA A 389 -13.21 -8.66 -2.86
CA ALA A 389 -12.22 -7.90 -2.10
C ALA A 389 -11.23 -8.82 -1.35
N GLY A 390 -11.72 -9.90 -0.72
CA GLY A 390 -10.85 -10.93 -0.11
C GLY A 390 -9.91 -11.58 -1.13
N THR A 391 -10.39 -11.85 -2.34
CA THR A 391 -9.60 -12.41 -3.44
C THR A 391 -8.48 -11.45 -3.89
N VAL A 392 -8.77 -10.15 -4.02
CA VAL A 392 -7.75 -9.11 -4.29
C VAL A 392 -6.69 -9.05 -3.18
N LEU A 393 -7.11 -9.13 -1.92
CA LEU A 393 -6.19 -9.15 -0.78
C LEU A 393 -5.27 -10.40 -0.81
N ALA A 394 -5.83 -11.58 -1.10
CA ALA A 394 -5.06 -12.83 -1.20
C ALA A 394 -4.02 -12.79 -2.34
N GLY A 395 -4.44 -12.43 -3.56
CA GLY A 395 -3.54 -12.34 -4.71
C GLY A 395 -2.42 -11.30 -4.52
N GLY A 396 -2.74 -10.14 -3.94
CA GLY A 396 -1.75 -9.13 -3.61
C GLY A 396 -0.75 -9.57 -2.55
N LEU A 397 -1.21 -10.20 -1.46
CA LEU A 397 -0.32 -10.76 -0.43
C LEU A 397 0.61 -11.84 -1.02
N SER A 398 0.08 -12.72 -1.87
CA SER A 398 0.84 -13.76 -2.60
C SER A 398 1.95 -13.17 -3.47
N LEU A 399 1.69 -12.06 -4.18
CA LEU A 399 2.71 -11.32 -4.95
C LEU A 399 3.78 -10.66 -4.08
N LEU A 400 3.42 -10.15 -2.89
CA LEU A 400 4.38 -9.67 -1.88
C LEU A 400 5.16 -10.82 -1.21
N GLY A 401 4.76 -12.08 -1.43
CA GLY A 401 5.33 -13.28 -0.78
C GLY A 401 4.90 -13.43 0.68
N ILE A 402 3.72 -12.92 1.03
CA ILE A 402 3.17 -12.87 2.39
C ILE A 402 1.94 -13.78 2.49
N SER A 403 1.77 -14.44 3.63
CA SER A 403 0.69 -15.39 3.88
C SER A 403 -0.67 -14.69 4.03
N ALA A 404 -1.70 -15.22 3.36
CA ALA A 404 -3.09 -14.78 3.46
C ALA A 404 -3.95 -15.86 4.15
N PRO A 405 -3.92 -15.97 5.50
CA PRO A 405 -4.57 -17.08 6.19
C PRO A 405 -6.10 -16.90 6.28
N ASP A 406 -6.82 -18.02 6.39
CA ASP A 406 -8.28 -18.08 6.57
C ASP A 406 -8.77 -17.62 7.95
N HIS A 407 -7.86 -17.53 8.92
CA HIS A 407 -8.05 -17.12 10.30
C HIS A 407 -6.78 -16.42 10.84
N LEU A 408 -6.92 -15.63 11.90
CA LEU A 408 -5.83 -14.94 12.61
C LEU A 408 -5.96 -15.18 14.12
#